data_AF-A0A6J8ERY1-F1
#
_entry.id   AF-A0A6J8ERY1-F1
#
_cell.length_a   1.000
_cell.length_b   1.000
_cell.length_c   1.000
_cell.angle_alpha   90.00
_cell.angle_beta   90.00
_cell.angle_gamma   90.00
#
_symmetry.space_group_name_H-M   'P 1'
#
loop_
_entity.id
_entity.type
_entity.pdbx_description
1 polymer ?
#
loop_
_entity_poly.entity_id
_entity_poly.type
_entity_poly.pdbx_seq_one_letter_code
_entity_poly.pdbx_strand_id
1 'polypeptide(L)'
;MDNSADDFDDNFQRYASNHKVLLEERMLDPSFNENEELNSAITIDEIRRLVPRTKNGKSCGIDNIPYEVMKTENVITVLHSMFQVVFDTSIVPSLWHQAIICLILKDKSSDKRIPLYYRGISLLSCISKLYSGFINNRLSSYLEGNDLLSEEQNGFHVKIMYSPSTV
;
A
#
# COMPACT_ATOMS: atom_id res chain seq x y z
N MET A 1 -28.00 -10.88 -33.55
CA MET A 1 -27.11 -9.75 -33.23
C MET A 1 -26.15 -10.29 -32.20
N ASP A 2 -24.89 -10.36 -32.58
CA ASP A 2 -23.83 -11.08 -31.87
C ASP A 2 -23.57 -10.47 -30.48
N ASN A 3 -23.37 -11.36 -29.52
CA ASN A 3 -23.43 -11.15 -28.08
C ASN A 3 -22.01 -11.27 -27.52
N SER A 4 -21.08 -10.42 -28.00
CA SER A 4 -19.63 -10.56 -27.81
C SER A 4 -19.00 -9.53 -26.86
N ALA A 5 -19.80 -9.03 -25.92
CA ALA A 5 -19.31 -8.32 -24.72
C ALA A 5 -19.31 -9.26 -23.50
N ASP A 6 -19.12 -10.57 -23.71
CA ASP A 6 -18.66 -11.46 -22.63
C ASP A 6 -17.26 -10.98 -22.23
N ASP A 7 -17.21 -10.56 -20.97
CA ASP A 7 -16.63 -9.30 -20.52
C ASP A 7 -15.10 -9.41 -20.43
N PHE A 8 -14.37 -8.43 -20.95
CA PHE A 8 -12.90 -8.38 -20.77
C PHE A 8 -12.56 -8.43 -19.28
N ASP A 9 -13.38 -7.77 -18.45
CA ASP A 9 -13.22 -7.73 -17.01
C ASP A 9 -13.43 -9.12 -16.38
N ASP A 10 -14.45 -9.89 -16.81
CA ASP A 10 -14.68 -11.24 -16.28
C ASP A 10 -13.57 -12.22 -16.68
N ASN A 11 -13.13 -12.16 -17.93
CA ASN A 11 -12.04 -13.00 -18.42
C ASN A 11 -10.70 -12.67 -17.72
N PHE A 12 -10.40 -11.38 -17.56
CA PHE A 12 -9.23 -10.92 -16.81
C PHE A 12 -9.31 -11.33 -15.34
N GLN A 13 -10.47 -11.12 -14.69
CA GLN A 13 -10.68 -11.48 -13.30
C GLN A 13 -10.48 -12.98 -13.06
N ARG A 14 -11.01 -13.82 -13.97
CA ARG A 14 -10.82 -15.26 -13.93
C ARG A 14 -9.35 -15.64 -14.14
N TYR A 15 -8.68 -15.04 -15.13
CA TYR A 15 -7.26 -15.25 -15.36
C TYR A 15 -6.43 -14.89 -14.12
N ALA A 16 -6.62 -13.69 -13.57
CA ALA A 16 -5.89 -13.19 -12.41
C ALA A 16 -6.12 -14.08 -11.17
N SER A 17 -7.37 -14.52 -10.96
CA SER A 17 -7.73 -15.42 -9.86
C SER A 17 -7.03 -16.78 -10.00
N ASN A 18 -7.06 -17.39 -11.20
CA ASN A 18 -6.39 -18.65 -11.45
C ASN A 18 -4.87 -18.52 -11.31
N HIS A 19 -4.30 -17.45 -11.85
CA HIS A 19 -2.87 -17.19 -11.76
C HIS A 19 -2.42 -17.02 -10.30
N LYS A 20 -3.20 -16.31 -9.48
CA LYS A 20 -2.96 -16.18 -8.05
C LYS A 20 -2.94 -17.55 -7.36
N VAL A 21 -3.96 -18.39 -7.57
CA VAL A 21 -4.04 -19.72 -6.94
C VAL A 21 -2.84 -20.58 -7.32
N LEU A 22 -2.45 -20.59 -8.59
CA LEU A 22 -1.28 -21.33 -9.06
C LEU A 22 0.03 -20.86 -8.40
N LEU A 23 0.18 -19.55 -8.18
CA LEU A 23 1.33 -19.01 -7.46
C LEU A 23 1.32 -19.41 -5.99
N GLU A 24 0.17 -19.33 -5.32
CA GLU A 24 0.01 -19.75 -3.92
C GLU A 24 0.31 -21.25 -3.75
N GLU A 25 -0.16 -22.11 -4.66
CA GLU A 25 0.16 -23.54 -4.66
C GLU A 25 1.66 -23.79 -4.86
N ARG A 26 2.30 -23.03 -5.76
CA ARG A 26 3.75 -23.12 -5.98
C ARG A 26 4.57 -22.70 -4.76
N MET A 27 4.07 -21.76 -3.94
CA MET A 27 4.72 -21.37 -2.70
C MET A 27 4.70 -22.47 -1.63
N LEU A 28 3.83 -23.47 -1.75
CA LEU A 28 3.78 -24.63 -0.85
C LEU A 28 4.76 -25.74 -1.26
N ASP A 29 5.38 -25.63 -2.44
CA ASP A 29 6.36 -26.60 -2.89
C ASP A 29 7.64 -26.52 -2.02
N PRO A 30 8.15 -27.62 -1.46
CA PRO A 30 9.38 -27.62 -0.66
C PRO A 30 10.62 -27.11 -1.41
N SER A 31 10.60 -27.10 -2.74
CA SER A 31 11.65 -26.55 -3.60
C SER A 31 11.48 -25.06 -3.90
N PHE A 32 10.40 -24.43 -3.42
CA PHE A 32 10.19 -22.99 -3.56
C PHE A 32 11.30 -22.24 -2.84
N ASN A 33 12.02 -21.42 -3.61
CA ASN A 33 13.04 -20.55 -3.05
C ASN A 33 12.40 -19.22 -2.63
N GLU A 34 12.33 -18.99 -1.32
CA GLU A 34 11.82 -17.75 -0.79
C GLU A 34 12.73 -16.57 -1.14
N ASN A 35 12.13 -15.39 -1.24
CA ASN A 35 12.90 -14.17 -1.47
C ASN A 35 13.53 -13.71 -0.14
N GLU A 36 14.77 -14.11 0.11
CA GLU A 36 15.51 -13.77 1.34
C GLU A 36 15.63 -12.25 1.56
N GLU A 37 15.71 -11.46 0.49
CA GLU A 37 15.83 -9.99 0.59
C GLU A 37 14.54 -9.37 1.12
N LEU A 38 13.40 -9.69 0.49
CA LEU A 38 12.08 -9.16 0.88
C LEU A 38 11.61 -9.71 2.23
N ASN A 39 11.92 -10.99 2.52
CA ASN A 39 11.53 -11.69 3.74
C ASN A 39 12.52 -11.48 4.89
N SER A 40 13.57 -10.68 4.71
CA SER A 40 14.50 -10.33 5.78
C SER A 40 13.79 -9.63 6.94
N ALA A 41 14.31 -9.81 8.16
CA ALA A 41 13.75 -9.16 9.35
C ALA A 41 13.66 -7.64 9.18
N ILE A 42 12.65 -7.02 9.77
CA ILE A 42 12.47 -5.57 9.74
C ILE A 42 13.60 -4.95 10.56
N THR A 43 14.32 -4.00 9.97
CA THR A 43 15.33 -3.24 10.70
C THR A 43 14.71 -1.99 11.33
N ILE A 44 15.20 -1.61 12.52
CA ILE A 44 14.73 -0.37 13.16
C ILE A 44 15.02 0.87 12.31
N ASP A 45 16.09 0.84 11.51
CA ASP A 45 16.47 1.95 10.63
C ASP A 45 15.49 2.15 9.46
N GLU A 46 14.87 1.09 8.96
CA GLU A 46 13.77 1.23 7.98
C GLU A 46 12.62 2.06 8.56
N ILE A 47 12.25 1.79 9.83
CA ILE A 47 11.16 2.50 10.50
C ILE A 47 11.59 3.93 10.85
N ARG A 48 12.82 4.11 11.33
CA ARG A 48 13.39 5.44 11.63
C ARG A 48 13.49 6.34 10.41
N ARG A 49 13.75 5.79 9.22
CA ARG A 49 13.72 6.56 7.96
C ARG A 49 12.31 6.86 7.48
N LEU A 50 11.35 5.97 7.74
CA LEU A 50 9.98 6.08 7.28
C LEU A 50 9.18 7.12 8.07
N VAL A 51 9.16 7.03 9.40
CA VAL A 51 8.24 7.79 10.26
C VAL A 51 8.40 9.32 10.12
N PRO A 52 9.62 9.90 10.11
CA PRO A 52 9.81 11.34 10.00
C PRO A 52 9.32 11.93 8.67
N ARG A 53 9.29 11.14 7.59
CA ARG A 53 8.83 11.56 6.25
C ARG A 53 7.33 11.83 6.19
N THR A 54 6.57 11.32 7.16
CA THR A 54 5.13 11.60 7.24
C THR A 54 4.87 13.07 7.55
N LYS A 55 3.88 13.68 6.88
CA LYS A 55 3.52 15.08 7.09
C LYS A 55 2.68 15.23 8.36
N ASN A 56 2.96 16.30 9.12
CA ASN A 56 2.14 16.70 10.27
C ASN A 56 0.78 17.28 9.80
N GLY A 57 -0.18 17.33 10.72
CA GLY A 57 -1.51 17.91 10.50
C GLY A 57 -2.39 17.08 9.56
N LYS A 58 -2.07 15.79 9.39
CA LYS A 58 -2.89 14.88 8.59
C LYS A 58 -3.99 14.27 9.46
N SER A 59 -5.15 14.05 8.85
CA SER A 59 -6.27 13.38 9.51
C SER A 59 -5.86 11.96 9.95
N CYS A 60 -6.17 11.64 11.20
CA CYS A 60 -6.02 10.31 11.77
C CYS A 60 -7.22 9.41 11.42
N GLY A 61 -7.04 8.10 11.62
CA GLY A 61 -8.11 7.13 11.44
C GLY A 61 -8.98 7.03 12.67
N ILE A 62 -9.73 5.93 12.76
CA ILE A 62 -10.64 5.63 13.89
C ILE A 62 -9.93 5.54 15.25
N ASP A 63 -8.63 5.25 15.26
CA ASP A 63 -7.79 5.20 16.46
C ASP A 63 -7.47 6.58 17.06
N ASN A 64 -7.73 7.67 16.31
CA ASN A 64 -7.38 9.03 16.66
C ASN A 64 -5.89 9.24 16.96
N ILE A 65 -5.00 8.40 16.43
CA ILE A 65 -3.55 8.53 16.64
C ILE A 65 -2.94 9.28 15.44
N PRO A 66 -2.46 10.53 15.63
CA PRO A 66 -1.84 11.30 14.57
C PRO A 66 -0.36 10.92 14.39
N TYR A 67 0.24 11.26 13.26
CA TYR A 67 1.64 10.91 12.95
C TYR A 67 2.64 11.52 13.93
N GLU A 68 2.32 12.67 14.50
CA GLU A 68 3.15 13.43 15.44
C GLU A 68 3.55 12.60 16.66
N VAL A 69 2.63 11.78 17.16
CA VAL A 69 2.88 10.89 18.32
C VAL A 69 3.93 9.83 17.97
N MET A 70 3.98 9.42 16.71
CA MET A 70 4.85 8.34 16.24
C MET A 70 6.30 8.78 16.05
N LYS A 71 6.57 10.09 16.00
CA LYS A 71 7.90 10.65 15.69
C LYS A 71 8.90 10.64 16.86
N THR A 72 8.55 10.03 17.98
CA THR A 72 9.45 9.88 19.13
C THR A 72 10.17 8.53 19.06
N GLU A 73 11.45 8.47 19.44
CA GLU A 73 12.25 7.23 19.35
C GLU A 73 11.65 6.06 20.14
N ASN A 74 11.03 6.33 21.29
CA ASN A 74 10.35 5.30 22.08
C ASN A 74 9.19 4.68 21.29
N VAL A 75 8.39 5.50 20.60
CA VAL A 75 7.28 5.00 19.79
C VAL A 75 7.79 4.31 18.52
N ILE A 76 8.86 4.80 17.90
CA ILE A 76 9.52 4.11 16.78
C ILE A 76 9.95 2.68 17.17
N THR A 77 10.50 2.52 18.36
CA THR A 77 10.92 1.19 18.87
C THR A 77 9.72 0.25 19.07
N VAL A 78 8.61 0.77 19.61
CA VAL A 78 7.35 0.01 19.74
C VAL A 78 6.77 -0.34 18.38
N LEU A 79 6.77 0.60 17.43
CA LEU A 79 6.30 0.37 16.06
C LEU A 79 7.13 -0.71 15.37
N HIS A 80 8.45 -0.68 15.52
CA HIS A 80 9.34 -1.72 14.97
C HIS A 80 8.99 -3.10 15.51
N SER A 81 8.85 -3.24 16.83
CA SER A 81 8.48 -4.52 17.46
C SER A 81 7.10 -5.01 16.99
N MET A 82 6.12 -4.12 16.93
CA MET A 82 4.77 -4.46 16.45
C MET A 82 4.77 -4.83 14.97
N PHE A 83 5.49 -4.10 14.11
CA PHE A 83 5.58 -4.40 12.68
C PHE A 83 6.28 -5.73 12.45
N GLN A 84 7.32 -6.05 13.21
CA GLN A 84 7.98 -7.36 13.14
C GLN A 84 6.99 -8.49 13.44
N VAL A 85 6.20 -8.37 14.50
CA VAL A 85 5.17 -9.38 14.83
C VAL A 85 4.13 -9.51 13.72
N VAL A 86 3.64 -8.38 13.18
CA VAL A 86 2.67 -8.40 12.07
C VAL A 86 3.27 -9.04 10.81
N PHE A 87 4.55 -8.79 10.54
CA PHE A 87 5.27 -9.34 9.39
C PHE A 87 5.45 -10.85 9.52
N ASP A 88 5.94 -11.33 10.68
CA ASP A 88 6.20 -12.76 10.93
C ASP A 88 4.91 -13.58 10.95
N THR A 89 3.83 -13.02 11.50
CA THR A 89 2.56 -13.74 11.65
C THR A 89 1.64 -13.58 10.45
N SER A 90 1.88 -12.58 9.59
CA SER A 90 0.94 -12.12 8.56
C SER A 90 -0.44 -11.72 9.11
N ILE A 91 -0.56 -11.46 10.42
CA ILE A 91 -1.80 -11.07 11.08
C ILE A 91 -1.73 -9.57 11.40
N VAL A 92 -2.56 -8.79 10.71
CA VAL A 92 -2.72 -7.35 10.98
C VAL A 92 -3.81 -7.08 12.02
N PRO A 93 -3.69 -6.02 12.84
CA PRO A 93 -4.74 -5.63 13.77
C PRO A 93 -6.09 -5.42 13.08
N SER A 94 -7.19 -5.87 13.70
CA SER A 94 -8.55 -5.72 13.16
C SER A 94 -8.90 -4.26 12.84
N LEU A 95 -8.42 -3.33 13.65
CA LEU A 95 -8.60 -1.88 13.48
C LEU A 95 -8.02 -1.34 12.17
N TRP A 96 -6.98 -1.99 11.61
CA TRP A 96 -6.37 -1.57 10.35
C TRP A 96 -7.26 -1.84 9.14
N HIS A 97 -8.25 -2.74 9.28
CA HIS A 97 -9.26 -3.00 8.26
C HIS A 97 -10.42 -1.99 8.30
N GLN A 98 -10.41 -1.06 9.24
CA GLN A 98 -11.47 -0.08 9.41
C GLN A 98 -11.06 1.28 8.84
N ALA A 99 -12.03 1.98 8.25
CA ALA A 99 -11.84 3.30 7.67
C ALA A 99 -13.01 4.22 8.02
N ILE A 100 -12.72 5.50 8.26
CA ILE A 100 -13.75 6.54 8.27
C ILE A 100 -13.92 7.05 6.84
N ILE A 101 -15.13 6.97 6.30
CA ILE A 101 -15.42 7.48 4.95
C ILE A 101 -15.77 8.97 5.05
N CYS A 102 -14.92 9.81 4.47
CA CYS A 102 -15.14 11.24 4.33
C CYS A 102 -15.50 11.59 2.88
N LEU A 103 -16.58 12.32 2.68
CA LEU A 103 -17.01 12.76 1.35
C LEU A 103 -16.42 14.13 1.03
N ILE A 104 -15.66 14.25 -0.06
CA ILE A 104 -15.12 15.51 -0.57
C ILE A 104 -15.71 15.81 -1.94
N LEU A 105 -16.23 17.01 -2.15
CA LEU A 105 -16.72 17.44 -3.46
C LEU A 105 -15.61 17.39 -4.52
N LYS A 106 -15.94 16.86 -5.70
CA LYS A 106 -15.04 16.79 -6.85
C LYS A 106 -14.65 18.19 -7.33
N ASP A 107 -15.62 19.09 -7.36
CA ASP A 107 -15.50 20.50 -7.68
C ASP A 107 -16.32 21.32 -6.66
N LYS A 108 -15.75 22.44 -6.19
CA LYS A 108 -16.37 23.32 -5.20
C LYS A 108 -17.65 23.99 -5.71
N SER A 109 -17.79 24.13 -7.04
CA SER A 109 -18.94 24.74 -7.70
C SER A 109 -20.11 23.78 -7.95
N SER A 110 -19.89 22.46 -7.78
CA SER A 110 -20.92 21.45 -8.01
C SER A 110 -22.06 21.50 -6.98
N ASP A 111 -23.25 21.07 -7.40
CA ASP A 111 -24.42 20.97 -6.53
C ASP A 111 -24.20 19.92 -5.42
N LYS A 112 -24.20 20.38 -4.17
CA LYS A 112 -23.97 19.55 -2.97
C LYS A 112 -25.06 18.51 -2.73
N ARG A 113 -26.20 18.61 -3.42
CA ARG A 113 -27.32 17.68 -3.28
C ARG A 113 -27.13 16.42 -4.12
N ILE A 114 -26.20 16.43 -5.08
CA ILE A 114 -25.98 15.31 -6.01
C ILE A 114 -24.84 14.42 -5.48
N PRO A 115 -25.13 13.18 -5.03
CA PRO A 115 -24.12 12.30 -4.42
C PRO A 115 -22.95 11.95 -5.36
N LEU A 116 -23.21 11.85 -6.67
CA LEU A 116 -22.21 11.51 -7.69
C LEU A 116 -21.07 12.55 -7.81
N TYR A 117 -21.27 13.75 -7.27
CA TYR A 117 -20.26 14.82 -7.27
C TYR A 117 -19.28 14.74 -6.09
N TYR A 118 -19.42 13.76 -5.21
CA TYR A 118 -18.45 13.51 -4.14
C TYR A 118 -17.44 12.43 -4.53
N ARG A 119 -16.22 12.54 -4.00
CA ARG A 119 -15.25 11.45 -3.89
C ARG A 119 -15.26 10.98 -2.44
N GLY A 120 -15.41 9.68 -2.23
CA GLY A 120 -15.15 9.07 -0.93
C GLY A 120 -13.65 9.00 -0.69
N ILE A 121 -13.21 9.44 0.48
CA ILE A 121 -11.84 9.28 0.97
C ILE A 121 -11.90 8.45 2.24
N SER A 122 -11.14 7.37 2.24
CA SER A 122 -10.99 6.48 3.40
C SER A 122 -9.87 7.00 4.31
N LEU A 123 -10.22 7.44 5.51
CA LEU A 123 -9.25 7.75 6.56
C LEU A 123 -8.90 6.47 7.33
N LEU A 124 -7.75 5.91 6.99
CA LEU A 124 -7.16 4.74 7.64
C LEU A 124 -6.31 5.13 8.85
N SER A 125 -6.07 4.15 9.74
CA SER A 125 -5.09 4.28 10.83
C SER A 125 -3.75 4.79 10.30
N CYS A 126 -3.15 5.75 11.00
CA CYS A 126 -1.83 6.27 10.66
C CYS A 126 -0.76 5.18 10.77
N ILE A 127 -0.92 4.27 11.72
CA ILE A 127 -0.04 3.12 11.93
C ILE A 127 -0.15 2.14 10.75
N SER A 128 -1.37 1.80 10.33
CA SER A 128 -1.60 0.96 9.15
C SER A 128 -0.94 1.55 7.91
N LYS A 129 -1.11 2.85 7.66
CA LYS A 129 -0.47 3.55 6.54
C LYS A 129 1.05 3.53 6.63
N LEU A 130 1.64 3.61 7.82
CA LEU A 130 3.08 3.45 8.00
C LEU A 130 3.51 2.03 7.62
N TYR A 131 2.82 1.01 8.11
CA TYR A 131 3.15 -0.38 7.75
C TYR A 131 3.07 -0.61 6.24
N SER A 132 2.00 -0.15 5.58
CA SER A 132 1.89 -0.21 4.12
C SER A 132 3.01 0.58 3.42
N GLY A 133 3.41 1.73 3.96
CA GLY A 133 4.54 2.51 3.44
C GLY A 133 5.88 1.79 3.58
N PHE A 134 6.09 1.06 4.67
CA PHE A 134 7.25 0.19 4.86
C PHE A 134 7.28 -0.93 3.80
N ILE A 135 6.19 -1.68 3.64
CA ILE A 135 6.08 -2.75 2.64
C ILE A 135 6.29 -2.19 1.23
N ASN A 136 5.66 -1.06 0.92
CA ASN A 136 5.82 -0.40 -0.37
C ASN A 136 7.27 -0.02 -0.64
N ASN A 137 8.00 0.53 0.34
CA ASN A 137 9.41 0.87 0.15
C ASN A 137 10.25 -0.36 -0.20
N ARG A 138 10.06 -1.49 0.50
CA ARG A 138 10.77 -2.73 0.19
C ARG A 138 10.46 -3.23 -1.22
N LEU A 139 9.18 -3.33 -1.55
CA LEU A 139 8.73 -3.80 -2.86
C LEU A 139 9.23 -2.90 -3.99
N SER A 140 9.08 -1.59 -3.86
CA SER A 140 9.55 -0.65 -4.87
C SER A 140 11.07 -0.73 -5.05
N SER A 141 11.85 -0.77 -3.96
CA SER A 141 13.30 -0.91 -4.06
C SER A 141 13.73 -2.22 -4.71
N TYR A 142 13.07 -3.34 -4.39
CA TYR A 142 13.36 -4.62 -5.01
C TYR A 142 13.00 -4.63 -6.50
N LEU A 143 11.81 -4.15 -6.86
CA LEU A 143 11.34 -4.12 -8.26
C LEU A 143 12.20 -3.23 -9.14
N GLU A 144 12.60 -2.05 -8.64
CA GLU A 144 13.47 -1.14 -9.37
C GLU A 144 14.92 -1.63 -9.42
N GLY A 145 15.43 -2.21 -8.33
CA GLY A 145 16.80 -2.73 -8.26
C GLY A 145 17.06 -3.96 -9.15
N ASN A 146 16.00 -4.67 -9.51
CA ASN A 146 16.05 -5.86 -10.37
C ASN A 146 15.43 -5.64 -11.76
N ASP A 147 15.11 -4.39 -12.13
CA ASP A 147 14.50 -4.02 -13.42
C ASP A 147 13.23 -4.84 -13.77
N LEU A 148 12.38 -5.10 -12.77
CA LEU A 148 11.18 -5.94 -12.88
C LEU A 148 9.91 -5.18 -13.31
N LEU A 149 10.02 -3.87 -13.52
CA LEU A 149 8.91 -3.01 -13.94
C LEU A 149 8.93 -2.85 -15.46
N SER A 150 7.77 -2.99 -16.12
CA SER A 150 7.71 -2.78 -17.57
C SER A 150 7.76 -1.28 -17.94
N GLU A 151 8.18 -0.99 -19.18
CA GLU A 151 8.32 0.39 -19.67
C GLU A 151 6.98 1.12 -19.77
N GLU A 152 5.87 0.40 -19.91
CA GLU A 152 4.53 0.95 -19.97
C GLU A 152 4.00 1.41 -18.60
N GLN A 153 4.61 0.95 -17.50
CA GLN A 153 4.22 1.37 -16.16
C GLN A 153 4.78 2.76 -15.86
N ASN A 154 4.00 3.77 -16.22
CA ASN A 154 4.38 5.17 -16.09
C ASN A 154 3.88 5.83 -14.79
N GLY A 155 2.95 5.19 -14.09
CA GLY A 155 2.40 5.68 -12.82
C GLY A 155 3.16 5.15 -11.61
N PHE A 156 3.32 5.99 -10.59
CA PHE A 156 3.80 5.58 -9.25
C PHE A 156 5.19 4.92 -9.21
N HIS A 157 6.04 5.19 -10.20
CA HIS A 157 7.46 4.82 -10.21
C HIS A 157 8.32 5.87 -9.50
N VAL A 158 9.26 5.44 -8.65
CA VAL A 158 10.17 6.38 -7.96
C VAL A 158 11.12 7.01 -8.99
N LYS A 159 11.60 6.21 -9.96
CA LYS A 159 12.53 6.65 -11.02
C LYS A 159 11.95 7.71 -11.97
N ILE A 160 10.65 7.67 -12.26
CA ILE A 160 10.00 8.57 -13.24
C ILE A 160 9.59 9.91 -12.60
N MET A 161 9.29 9.94 -11.29
CA MET A 161 8.93 11.19 -10.60
C MET A 161 10.08 12.21 -10.47
N TYR A 162 11.33 11.79 -10.69
CA TYR A 162 12.52 12.66 -10.57
C TYR A 162 13.33 12.83 -11.86
N SER A 163 12.87 12.30 -13.00
CA SER A 163 13.53 12.60 -14.27
C SER A 163 13.27 14.06 -14.64
N PRO A 164 14.31 14.92 -14.78
CA PRO A 164 14.14 16.22 -15.40
C PRO A 164 13.60 15.95 -16.80
N SER A 165 12.52 16.62 -17.17
CA SER A 165 11.96 16.56 -18.52
C SER A 165 13.09 16.84 -19.51
N THR A 166 13.57 15.81 -20.19
CA THR A 166 14.48 16.00 -21.31
C THR A 166 13.61 16.32 -22.50
N VAL A 167 13.52 17.61 -22.81
CA VAL A 167 13.19 18.13 -24.14
C VAL A 167 14.47 18.71 -24.70
#